data_AF-A0A0D2LPF8-F1
#
_entry.id   AF-A0A0D2LPF8-F1
#
_cell.length_a   1.000
_cell.length_b   1.000
_cell.length_c   1.000
_cell.angle_alpha   90.00
_cell.angle_beta   90.00
_cell.angle_gamma   90.00
#
_symmetry.space_group_name_H-M   'P 1'
#
loop_
_entity.id
_entity.type
_entity.pdbx_description
1 polymer ?
#
loop_
_entity_poly.entity_id
_entity_poly.type
_entity_poly.pdbx_seq_one_letter_code
_entity_poly.pdbx_strand_id
1 'polypeptide(L)' 'MVREFKYALVWGVSAKHYPQRVGLSHQLADEDVIQVVKKKVLDAEDGRGRFKTTSDKPLRIADREKKAALKT' A
#
# COMPACT_ATOMS: atom_id res chain seq x y z
N MET A 1 -4.83 15.50 4.37
CA MET A 1 -3.49 14.95 4.63
C MET A 1 -3.39 14.09 5.90
N VAL A 2 -3.45 14.63 7.14
CA VAL A 2 -3.35 13.80 8.36
C VAL A 2 -4.44 12.72 8.46
N ARG A 3 -5.67 13.05 8.04
CA ARG A 3 -6.82 12.13 8.03
C ARG A 3 -6.65 10.90 7.11
N GLU A 4 -5.75 10.99 6.14
CA GLU A 4 -5.46 9.91 5.19
C GLU A 4 -4.24 9.08 5.60
N PHE A 5 -3.51 9.46 6.64
CA PHE A 5 -2.32 8.75 7.09
C PHE A 5 -2.71 7.43 7.77
N LYS A 6 -2.11 6.31 7.34
CA LYS A 6 -2.28 5.01 7.99
C LYS A 6 -1.08 4.66 8.86
N TYR A 7 0.11 4.70 8.28
CA TYR A 7 1.40 4.51 8.95
C TYR A 7 2.53 4.97 8.02
N ALA A 8 3.73 5.13 8.54
CA ALA A 8 4.95 5.28 7.75
C ALA A 8 5.89 4.10 7.98
N LEU A 9 6.73 3.81 6.98
CA LEU A 9 7.91 2.95 7.11
C LEU A 9 9.14 3.84 7.13
N VAL A 10 10.06 3.60 8.06
CA VAL A 10 11.27 4.40 8.23
C VAL A 10 12.51 3.54 8.05
N TRP A 11 13.49 4.09 7.32
CA TRP A 11 14.85 3.59 7.20
C TRP A 11 15.79 4.73 7.59
N GLY A 12 16.47 4.59 8.73
CA GLY A 12 17.37 5.61 9.27
C GLY A 12 17.45 5.56 10.79
N VAL A 13 18.36 6.33 11.37
CA VAL A 13 18.79 6.17 12.78
C VAL A 13 17.67 6.38 13.81
N SER A 14 16.56 7.00 13.43
CA SER A 14 15.37 7.14 14.29
C SER A 14 14.63 5.82 14.55
N ALA A 15 14.75 4.86 13.64
CA ALA A 15 14.13 3.55 13.75
C ALA A 15 15.10 2.52 14.34
N LYS A 16 14.61 1.68 15.26
CA LYS A 16 15.43 0.61 15.86
C LYS A 16 15.65 -0.57 14.92
N HIS A 17 14.70 -0.81 14.01
CA HIS A 17 14.75 -1.91 13.04
C HIS A 17 14.40 -1.41 11.65
N TYR A 18 14.96 -2.03 10.61
CA TYR A 18 14.75 -1.61 9.22
C TYR A 18 13.96 -2.66 8.43
N PRO A 19 12.79 -2.31 7.83
CA PRO A 19 11.97 -1.12 8.07
C PRO A 19 11.11 -1.21 9.34
N GLN A 20 10.93 -0.10 10.06
CA GLN A 20 10.02 0.00 11.19
C GLN A 20 8.72 0.72 10.80
N ARG A 21 7.57 0.16 11.23
CA ARG A 21 6.27 0.84 11.12
C ARG A 21 6.11 1.86 12.23
N VAL A 22 5.83 3.10 11.87
CA VAL A 22 5.73 4.21 12.81
C VAL A 22 4.43 5.02 12.63
N GLY A 23 4.02 5.67 13.71
CA GLY A 23 2.88 6.60 13.75
C GLY A 23 3.32 8.06 13.62
N LEU A 24 2.36 8.99 13.69
CA LEU A 24 2.60 10.43 13.55
C LEU A 24 3.43 11.04 14.68
N SER A 25 3.48 10.39 15.85
CA SER A 25 4.24 10.86 17.01
C SER A 25 5.71 10.45 16.99
N HIS A 26 6.17 9.76 15.95
CA HIS A 26 7.55 9.32 15.85
C HIS A 26 8.46 10.49 15.47
N GLN A 27 9.49 10.73 16.27
CA GLN A 27 10.49 11.75 15.98
C GLN A 27 11.45 11.23 14.92
N LEU A 28 11.61 12.00 13.85
CA LEU A 28 12.56 11.72 12.77
C LEU A 28 13.91 12.38 13.08
N ALA A 29 14.96 11.76 12.58
CA ALA A 29 16.31 12.31 12.54
C ALA A 29 16.63 12.81 11.12
N ASP A 30 17.71 13.57 10.99
CA ASP A 30 18.23 13.96 9.69
C ASP A 30 18.60 12.72 8.86
N GLU A 31 18.48 12.85 7.53
CA GLU A 31 18.75 11.79 6.55
C GLU A 31 17.85 10.53 6.62
N ASP A 32 16.78 10.55 7.42
CA ASP A 32 15.81 9.46 7.44
C ASP A 32 15.06 9.34 6.10
N VAL A 33 14.98 8.12 5.57
CA VAL A 33 14.12 7.81 4.41
C VAL A 33 12.79 7.28 4.93
N ILE A 34 11.69 7.91 4.51
CA ILE A 34 10.34 7.55 4.93
C ILE A 34 9.44 7.18 3.75
N GLN A 35 8.61 6.14 3.93
CA GLN A 35 7.51 5.82 3.02
C GLN A 35 6.17 6.01 3.74
N VAL A 36 5.41 7.01 3.30
CA VAL A 36 4.06 7.28 3.83
C VAL A 36 3.03 6.37 3.18
N VAL A 37 2.30 5.61 3.99
CA VAL A 37 1.20 4.75 3.53
C VAL A 37 -0.13 5.40 3.84
N LYS A 38 -0.90 5.67 2.79
CA LYS A 38 -2.27 6.20 2.91
C LYS A 38 -3.26 5.12 3.34
N LYS A 39 -4.33 5.54 4.02
CA LYS A 39 -5.49 4.69 4.33
C LYS A 39 -6.14 4.29 3.01
N LYS A 40 -6.48 3.00 2.87
CA LYS A 40 -7.30 2.55 1.74
C LYS A 40 -8.70 3.12 1.93
N VAL A 41 -9.12 3.97 1.01
CA VAL A 41 -10.53 4.36 0.85
C VAL A 41 -11.11 3.40 -0.18
N LEU A 42 -12.19 2.71 0.17
CA LEU A 42 -12.84 1.74 -0.72
C LEU A 42 -13.54 2.45 -1.90
N ASP A 43 -13.89 3.71 -1.71
CA ASP A 43 -14.77 4.48 -2.60
C ASP A 43 -14.08 5.63 -3.34
N ALA A 44 -12.74 5.69 -3.35
CA ALA A 44 -12.01 6.77 -4.01
C ALA A 44 -11.60 6.38 -5.45
N GLU A 45 -11.93 7.25 -6.42
CA GLU A 45 -11.52 7.19 -7.83
C GLU A 45 -9.99 7.03 -8.03
N ASP A 46 -9.19 7.47 -7.05
CA ASP A 46 -7.73 7.37 -7.02
C ASP A 46 -7.19 5.99 -6.56
N GLY A 47 -8.01 4.94 -6.64
CA GLY A 47 -7.67 3.54 -6.35
C GLY A 47 -6.63 2.91 -7.28
N ARG A 48 -5.67 3.67 -7.84
CA ARG A 48 -4.52 3.15 -8.59
C ARG A 48 -3.47 2.58 -7.64
N GLY A 49 -3.88 1.66 -6.77
CA GLY A 49 -2.97 0.68 -6.21
C GLY A 49 -2.50 -0.22 -7.35
N ARG A 50 -1.18 -0.37 -7.49
CA ARG A 50 -0.50 -1.23 -8.49
C ARG A 50 -1.02 -2.67 -8.57
N PHE A 51 -1.80 -3.09 -7.58
CA PHE A 51 -2.60 -4.30 -7.60
C PHE A 51 -4.07 -3.92 -7.39
N LYS A 52 -4.86 -3.94 -8.48
CA LYS A 52 -6.30 -4.21 -8.36
C LYS A 52 -6.42 -5.59 -7.70
N THR A 53 -6.89 -5.64 -6.45
CA THR A 53 -7.56 -6.84 -5.97
C THR A 53 -8.78 -7.01 -6.88
N THR A 54 -8.63 -7.89 -7.86
CA THR A 54 -9.69 -8.21 -8.79
C THR A 54 -10.75 -8.94 -7.98
N SER A 55 -11.95 -8.37 -7.94
CA SER A 55 -13.21 -8.91 -7.41
C SER A 55 -13.30 -9.17 -5.90
N ASP A 56 -14.37 -8.64 -5.30
CA ASP A 56 -14.88 -8.94 -3.95
C ASP A 56 -15.52 -10.34 -3.83
N LYS A 57 -15.43 -11.15 -4.90
CA LYS A 57 -15.99 -12.50 -4.99
C LYS A 57 -14.87 -13.51 -4.83
N PRO A 58 -15.06 -14.61 -4.09
CA PRO A 58 -14.10 -15.71 -4.10
C PRO A 58 -13.99 -16.26 -5.52
N LEU A 59 -12.84 -16.07 -6.15
CA LEU A 59 -12.55 -16.63 -7.48
C LEU A 59 -12.47 -18.16 -7.34
N ARG A 60 -13.57 -18.87 -7.61
CA ARG A 60 -13.49 -20.32 -7.78
C ARG A 60 -12.71 -20.59 -9.05
N ILE A 61 -11.82 -21.59 -9.01
CA ILE A 61 -11.02 -21.99 -10.19
C ILE A 61 -11.92 -22.34 -11.38
N ALA A 62 -13.15 -22.83 -11.11
CA ALA A 62 -14.17 -23.11 -12.11
C ALA A 62 -14.73 -21.88 -12.84
N ASP A 63 -14.73 -20.70 -12.20
CA ASP A 63 -15.30 -19.46 -12.74
C ASP A 63 -14.25 -18.64 -13.51
N ARG A 64 -13.03 -19.19 -13.69
CA ARG A 64 -11.92 -18.50 -14.34
C ARG A 64 -12.07 -18.53 -15.86
N GLU A 65 -12.57 -17.44 -16.42
CA GLU A 65 -12.53 -17.21 -17.87
C GLU A 65 -11.07 -17.12 -18.35
N LYS A 66 -10.72 -17.89 -19.38
CA LYS A 66 -9.38 -17.80 -20.00
C LYS A 66 -9.27 -16.45 -20.70
N LYS A 67 -8.25 -15.67 -20.33
CA LYS A 67 -7.91 -14.43 -21.05
C LYS A 67 -7.61 -14.75 -22.51
N ALA A 68 -8.10 -13.91 -23.41
CA ALA A 68 -7.80 -14.01 -24.83
C ALA A 68 -6.28 -14.00 -25.06
N ALA A 69 -5.81 -14.81 -26.00
CA ALA A 69 -4.40 -14.85 -26.38
C ALA A 69 -3.96 -13.43 -26.79
N LEU A 70 -2.79 -13.02 -26.31
CA LEU A 70 -2.19 -11.76 -26.73
C LEU A 70 -1.94 -11.85 -28.24
N LYS A 71 -2.48 -10.91 -29.02
CA LYS A 71 -2.19 -10.85 -30.45
C LYS A 71 -0.71 -10.48 -30.61
N THR A 72 0.03 -11.32 -31.34
CA THR A 72 1.42 -11.12 -31.73
C THR A 72 1.56 -9.93 -32.66
#